data_AF-A0A4U7EH09-F1
#
_entry.id   AF-A0A4U7EH09-F1
#
_cell.length_a   1.000
_cell.length_b   1.000
_cell.length_c   1.000
_cell.angle_alpha   90.00
_cell.angle_beta   90.00
_cell.angle_gamma   90.00
#
_symmetry.space_group_name_H-M   'P 1'
#
loop_
_entity.id
_entity.type
_entity.pdbx_description
1 polymer ?
#
loop_
_entity_poly.entity_id
_entity_poly.type
_entity_poly.pdbx_seq_one_letter_code
_entity_poly.pdbx_strand_id
1 'polypeptide(L)'
;MPSETSDPGDPPAACPACGEAVPAGASFCPDCGADLGDPDDPAYCSACGEAFDDGDRFCSNCGASRSGGERLASEPTGRTPEESDGPNSSTSRSASTPVESERAFRRRVQDHLDAGWEIERDDGDRVVLVDRGIGSVGVHVLLFIFTSGIGNVLYGWWHYSKLAERRRLVRGDEAPALAPSSVEDAGRTEAATAYVLTGLLLLIGGLIGYFAATSGSPPAALVGLAFAGLGLGVAPPVRRRLDRRHGITAFGRQKTVDHRIVRPPESVDEPCVVCGEAFERGLVRRRRDETVAAGVPVRTHSIRHNHYCVDCARSEVFGGDGGAPPLDDLAIGDGRLSDFDVAEGDTPDDDVVEGDTPDDEKAAETSDSAE
;
A
#
# COMPACT_ATOMS: atom_id res chain seq x y z
N MET A 1 2.24 42.23 -28.02
CA MET A 1 3.59 42.67 -27.63
C MET A 1 4.46 41.43 -27.61
N PRO A 2 5.48 41.32 -28.47
CA PRO A 2 6.45 40.24 -28.38
C PRO A 2 7.55 40.65 -27.39
N SER A 3 7.74 39.84 -26.35
CA SER A 3 8.87 39.95 -25.42
C SER A 3 10.05 39.21 -26.03
N GLU A 4 11.18 39.88 -26.09
CA GLU A 4 12.43 39.38 -26.67
C GLU A 4 13.05 38.23 -25.88
N THR A 5 13.75 37.40 -26.63
CA THR A 5 14.60 36.27 -26.25
C THR A 5 15.79 36.72 -25.40
N SER A 6 16.05 36.01 -24.30
CA SER A 6 17.37 35.93 -23.69
C SER A 6 18.08 34.70 -24.25
N ASP A 7 19.23 34.92 -24.89
CA ASP A 7 20.19 33.89 -25.30
C ASP A 7 21.36 33.96 -24.31
N PRO A 8 21.80 32.81 -23.77
CA PRO A 8 23.22 32.51 -23.86
C PRO A 8 23.45 31.04 -24.26
N GLY A 9 23.92 30.82 -25.47
CA GLY A 9 25.34 30.54 -25.69
C GLY A 9 25.89 29.17 -25.28
N ASP A 10 25.06 28.15 -25.04
CA ASP A 10 25.48 26.75 -25.05
C ASP A 10 24.54 25.91 -25.96
N PRO A 11 25.05 24.90 -26.68
CA PRO A 11 24.24 24.13 -27.61
C PRO A 11 23.10 23.42 -26.86
N PRO A 12 21.86 23.43 -27.38
CA PRO A 12 20.73 22.79 -26.72
C PRO A 12 21.03 21.30 -26.51
N ALA A 13 20.98 20.85 -25.27
CA ALA A 13 21.10 19.44 -24.94
C ALA A 13 19.82 18.73 -25.42
N ALA A 14 19.97 17.59 -26.09
CA ALA A 14 18.82 16.76 -26.46
C ALA A 14 18.29 16.02 -25.22
N CYS A 15 16.97 16.00 -25.05
CA CYS A 15 16.33 15.24 -23.98
C CYS A 15 16.69 13.75 -24.11
N PRO A 16 17.22 13.08 -23.08
CA PRO A 16 17.59 11.66 -23.15
C PRO A 16 16.37 10.73 -23.26
N ALA A 17 15.18 11.21 -22.91
CA ALA A 17 13.94 10.42 -22.94
C ALA A 17 13.23 10.46 -24.30
N CYS A 18 13.16 11.64 -24.95
CA CYS A 18 12.43 11.80 -26.22
C CYS A 18 13.27 12.29 -27.41
N GLY A 19 14.51 12.73 -27.17
CA GLY A 19 15.43 13.22 -28.21
C GLY A 19 15.20 14.66 -28.66
N GLU A 20 14.18 15.36 -28.13
CA GLU A 20 13.85 16.74 -28.51
C GLU A 20 14.84 17.75 -27.91
N ALA A 21 15.04 18.88 -28.60
CA ALA A 21 15.97 19.91 -28.14
C ALA A 21 15.43 20.62 -26.90
N VAL A 22 16.24 20.68 -25.83
CA VAL A 22 15.84 21.35 -24.59
C VAL A 22 16.61 22.66 -24.41
N PRO A 23 15.93 23.75 -23.97
CA PRO A 23 16.60 24.98 -23.53
C PRO A 23 17.64 24.72 -22.43
N ALA A 24 18.77 25.43 -22.48
CA ALA A 24 19.80 25.34 -21.45
C ALA A 24 19.26 25.73 -20.07
N GLY A 25 19.53 24.92 -19.05
CA GLY A 25 19.07 25.14 -17.67
C GLY A 25 17.61 24.76 -17.40
N ALA A 26 16.90 24.12 -18.34
CA ALA A 26 15.57 23.61 -18.07
C ALA A 26 15.61 22.40 -17.13
N SER A 27 14.89 22.47 -16.01
CA SER A 27 14.75 21.34 -15.07
C SER A 27 13.84 20.22 -15.61
N PHE A 28 12.98 20.54 -16.61
CA PHE A 28 12.07 19.59 -17.23
C PHE A 28 12.03 19.78 -18.75
N CYS A 29 11.86 18.69 -19.48
CA CYS A 29 11.62 18.73 -20.92
C CYS A 29 10.20 19.25 -21.21
N PRO A 30 10.05 20.33 -22.00
CA PRO A 30 8.74 20.91 -22.29
C PRO A 30 7.84 19.99 -23.14
N ASP A 31 8.41 19.07 -23.90
CA ASP A 31 7.65 18.21 -24.81
C ASP A 31 7.15 16.92 -24.17
N CYS A 32 7.97 16.27 -23.33
CA CYS A 32 7.64 14.97 -22.75
C CYS A 32 7.51 14.97 -21.22
N GLY A 33 7.86 16.08 -20.56
CA GLY A 33 7.81 16.21 -19.10
C GLY A 33 8.91 15.45 -18.34
N ALA A 34 9.91 14.90 -19.03
CA ALA A 34 11.04 14.24 -18.37
C ALA A 34 11.85 15.24 -17.54
N ASP A 35 12.16 14.89 -16.29
CA ASP A 35 13.06 15.64 -15.40
C ASP A 35 14.51 15.54 -15.92
N LEU A 36 15.19 16.67 -16.01
CA LEU A 36 16.54 16.80 -16.55
C LEU A 36 17.59 17.09 -15.47
N GLY A 37 17.16 17.28 -14.21
CA GLY A 37 18.01 17.64 -13.08
C GLY A 37 18.61 19.04 -13.19
N ASP A 38 19.12 19.56 -12.06
CA ASP A 38 19.91 20.80 -12.06
C ASP A 38 21.39 20.46 -12.38
N PRO A 39 22.04 21.11 -13.36
CA PRO A 39 23.45 20.85 -13.68
C PRO A 39 24.41 21.13 -12.52
N ASP A 40 24.01 21.91 -11.52
CA ASP A 40 24.83 22.24 -10.34
C ASP A 40 24.65 21.26 -9.16
N ASP A 41 23.78 20.25 -9.29
CA ASP A 41 23.52 19.30 -8.21
C ASP A 41 24.71 18.35 -7.95
N PRO A 42 25.27 18.29 -6.72
CA PRO A 42 26.46 17.50 -6.44
C PRO A 42 26.23 16.01 -6.73
N ALA A 43 27.18 15.38 -7.43
CA ALA A 43 27.12 13.96 -7.76
C ALA A 43 27.34 13.03 -6.55
N TYR A 44 27.94 13.54 -5.48
CA TYR A 44 28.26 12.77 -4.27
C TYR A 44 27.78 13.47 -3.01
N CYS A 45 27.27 12.69 -2.07
CA CYS A 45 26.77 13.17 -0.80
C CYS A 45 27.90 13.70 0.09
N SER A 46 27.80 14.95 0.51
CA SER A 46 28.76 15.59 1.42
C SER A 46 28.83 14.93 2.80
N ALA A 47 27.71 14.36 3.29
CA ALA A 47 27.64 13.74 4.61
C ALA A 47 28.23 12.32 4.70
N CYS A 48 28.18 11.52 3.62
CA CYS A 48 28.59 10.11 3.68
C CYS A 48 29.42 9.62 2.48
N GLY A 49 29.63 10.44 1.45
CA GLY A 49 30.45 10.13 0.28
C GLY A 49 29.80 9.23 -0.78
N GLU A 50 28.56 8.77 -0.59
CA GLU A 50 27.85 7.97 -1.59
C GLU A 50 27.43 8.83 -2.80
N ALA A 51 27.48 8.27 -4.01
CA ALA A 51 26.93 8.90 -5.20
C ALA A 51 25.39 9.04 -5.11
N PHE A 52 24.85 10.18 -5.55
CA PHE A 52 23.41 10.33 -5.74
C PHE A 52 22.96 9.54 -6.97
N ASP A 53 21.77 8.96 -6.91
CA ASP A 53 21.11 8.40 -8.09
C ASP A 53 20.41 9.55 -8.87
N ASP A 54 20.18 9.39 -10.17
CA ASP A 54 19.62 10.46 -11.02
C ASP A 54 18.27 10.96 -10.49
N GLY A 55 18.13 12.28 -10.32
CA GLY A 55 16.92 12.94 -9.78
C GLY A 55 16.70 12.82 -8.25
N ASP A 56 17.57 12.14 -7.50
CA ASP A 56 17.41 12.05 -6.03
C ASP A 56 17.78 13.39 -5.34
N ARG A 57 16.82 14.02 -4.65
CA ARG A 57 17.05 15.23 -3.83
C ARG A 57 17.68 14.96 -2.46
N PHE A 58 17.75 13.69 -2.05
CA PHE A 58 18.36 13.25 -0.79
C PHE A 58 19.20 11.99 -1.00
N CYS A 59 20.28 11.84 -0.23
CA CYS A 59 21.25 10.78 -0.41
C CYS A 59 20.60 9.43 -0.10
N SER A 60 20.75 8.49 -1.02
CA SER A 60 20.18 7.16 -0.89
C SER A 60 20.90 6.28 0.17
N ASN A 61 22.08 6.71 0.65
CA ASN A 61 22.82 6.05 1.74
C ASN A 61 22.53 6.64 3.12
N CYS A 62 22.62 7.96 3.29
CA CYS A 62 22.49 8.59 4.62
C CYS A 62 21.32 9.56 4.76
N GLY A 63 20.59 9.85 3.68
CA GLY A 63 19.42 10.73 3.72
C GLY A 63 19.68 12.23 3.74
N ALA A 64 20.95 12.67 3.69
CA ALA A 64 21.29 14.08 3.62
C ALA A 64 20.80 14.70 2.29
N SER A 65 20.34 15.96 2.30
CA SER A 65 19.88 16.64 1.08
C SER A 65 21.02 16.83 0.07
N ARG A 66 20.67 16.72 -1.22
CA ARG A 66 21.57 16.93 -2.36
C ARG A 66 21.88 18.40 -2.55
N SER A 67 20.85 19.24 -2.47
CA SER A 67 21.00 20.68 -2.32
C SER A 67 21.45 20.96 -0.88
N GLY A 68 22.72 21.31 -0.70
CA GLY A 68 23.29 21.78 0.56
C GLY A 68 22.67 23.12 0.98
N GLY A 69 21.41 23.10 1.41
CA GLY A 69 20.79 24.22 2.08
C GLY A 69 21.18 24.19 3.55
N GLU A 70 22.15 25.04 3.94
CA GLU A 70 22.38 25.43 5.32
C GLU A 70 21.05 25.89 5.95
N ARG A 71 20.38 24.98 6.66
CA ARG A 71 19.52 25.39 7.77
C ARG A 71 20.48 25.76 8.90
N LEU A 72 20.88 27.03 8.90
CA LEU A 72 21.42 27.69 10.07
C LEU A 72 20.61 27.25 11.29
N ALA A 73 21.32 26.72 12.27
CA ALA A 73 20.76 26.30 13.54
C ALA A 73 19.95 27.45 14.16
N SER A 74 18.64 27.28 14.21
CA SER A 74 17.82 28.03 15.16
C SER A 74 17.98 27.35 16.52
N GLU A 75 19.02 27.76 17.25
CA GLU A 75 19.05 27.58 18.70
C GLU A 75 17.78 28.21 19.31
N PRO A 76 17.09 27.54 20.26
CA PRO A 76 16.05 28.19 21.03
C PRO A 76 16.72 29.07 22.09
N THR A 77 16.94 30.35 21.77
CA THR A 77 17.34 31.35 22.76
C THR A 77 16.26 31.46 23.83
N GLY A 78 16.62 31.09 25.05
CA GLY A 78 15.79 31.25 26.24
C GLY A 78 15.31 32.69 26.38
N ARG A 79 13.98 32.85 26.46
CA ARG A 79 13.35 34.09 26.88
C ARG A 79 12.64 33.81 28.19
N THR A 80 13.27 34.21 29.29
CA THR A 80 12.63 34.45 30.59
C THR A 80 11.56 35.53 30.44
N PRO A 81 10.33 35.32 30.92
CA PRO A 81 9.44 36.40 31.28
C PRO A 81 9.62 36.71 32.76
N GLU A 82 9.88 37.99 33.03
CA GLU A 82 9.89 38.57 34.37
C GLU A 82 8.57 38.35 35.11
N GLU A 83 8.78 38.12 36.40
CA GLU A 83 7.85 38.00 37.50
C GLU A 83 7.11 39.33 37.72
N SER A 84 5.78 39.30 37.73
CA SER A 84 4.98 40.37 38.34
C SER A 84 3.82 39.76 39.09
N ASP A 85 3.95 39.81 40.42
CA ASP A 85 3.02 39.39 41.45
C ASP A 85 1.63 40.01 41.33
N GLY A 86 0.60 39.19 41.55
CA GLY A 86 -0.78 39.60 41.80
C GLY A 86 -1.58 38.41 42.38
N PRO A 87 -2.28 38.55 43.52
CA PRO A 87 -2.58 37.41 44.39
C PRO A 87 -3.92 36.71 44.10
N ASN A 88 -3.89 35.40 44.35
CA ASN A 88 -4.99 34.55 44.81
C ASN A 88 -6.35 34.64 44.10
N SER A 89 -6.58 33.67 43.22
CA SER A 89 -7.81 32.90 43.30
C SER A 89 -7.49 31.42 43.12
N SER A 90 -7.30 30.74 44.25
CA SER A 90 -7.34 29.29 44.35
C SER A 90 -8.70 28.80 43.89
N THR A 91 -8.78 28.42 42.62
CA THR A 91 -9.75 27.45 42.15
C THR A 91 -8.95 26.26 41.68
N SER A 92 -8.94 25.21 42.50
CA SER A 92 -8.57 23.85 42.09
C SER A 92 -9.41 23.46 40.88
N ARG A 93 -8.92 23.82 39.69
CA ARG A 93 -9.39 23.28 38.43
C ARG A 93 -8.49 22.10 38.15
N SER A 94 -9.02 20.93 38.49
CA SER A 94 -8.61 19.62 38.02
C SER A 94 -8.03 19.74 36.62
N ALA A 95 -6.82 19.22 36.42
CA ALA A 95 -6.20 19.03 35.12
C ALA A 95 -7.25 18.39 34.19
N SER A 96 -7.84 19.21 33.33
CA SER A 96 -8.73 18.72 32.29
C SER A 96 -7.79 18.08 31.29
N THR A 97 -7.85 16.76 31.16
CA THR A 97 -7.24 16.05 30.04
C THR A 97 -7.54 16.85 28.76
N PRO A 98 -6.54 17.10 27.89
CA PRO A 98 -6.79 17.84 26.65
C PRO A 98 -7.90 17.10 25.90
N VAL A 99 -9.04 17.77 25.73
CA VAL A 99 -10.21 17.18 25.08
C VAL A 99 -9.80 16.87 23.64
N GLU A 100 -9.60 15.60 23.35
CA GLU A 100 -9.28 15.12 22.01
C GLU A 100 -10.35 15.62 21.04
N SER A 101 -9.94 16.24 19.93
CA SER A 101 -10.88 16.66 18.90
C SER A 101 -11.64 15.47 18.32
N GLU A 102 -12.90 15.65 17.93
CA GLU A 102 -13.70 14.59 17.30
C GLU A 102 -12.98 13.99 16.08
N ARG A 103 -12.31 14.82 15.26
CA ARG A 103 -11.54 14.37 14.09
C ARG A 103 -10.34 13.49 14.48
N ALA A 104 -9.69 13.74 15.62
CA ALA A 104 -8.61 12.89 16.11
C ALA A 104 -9.15 11.53 16.59
N PHE A 105 -10.27 11.54 17.34
CA PHE A 105 -10.93 10.32 17.77
C PHE A 105 -11.40 9.46 16.59
N ARG A 106 -12.06 10.06 15.60
CA ARG A 106 -12.50 9.36 14.38
C ARG A 106 -11.33 8.75 13.61
N ARG A 107 -10.19 9.45 13.51
CA ARG A 107 -8.97 8.91 12.88
C ARG A 107 -8.44 7.68 13.62
N ARG A 108 -8.43 7.69 14.95
CA ARG A 108 -8.04 6.50 15.73
C ARG A 108 -9.00 5.33 15.58
N VAL A 109 -10.31 5.60 15.51
CA VAL A 109 -11.30 4.55 15.22
C VAL A 109 -11.01 3.94 13.85
N GLN A 110 -10.74 4.77 12.83
CA GLN A 110 -10.35 4.29 11.50
C GLN A 110 -9.05 3.47 11.52
N ASP A 111 -8.02 3.85 12.31
CA ASP A 111 -6.80 3.03 12.43
C ASP A 111 -7.08 1.63 12.96
N HIS A 112 -8.03 1.49 13.90
CA HIS A 112 -8.42 0.17 14.39
C HIS A 112 -9.23 -0.60 13.33
N LEU A 113 -10.11 0.07 12.58
CA LEU A 113 -10.83 -0.56 11.46
C LEU A 113 -9.85 -1.06 10.39
N ASP A 114 -8.88 -0.24 10.00
CA ASP A 114 -7.80 -0.59 9.08
C ASP A 114 -6.96 -1.77 9.61
N ALA A 115 -6.79 -1.87 10.94
CA ALA A 115 -6.11 -2.99 11.58
C ALA A 115 -6.95 -4.29 11.63
N GLY A 116 -8.22 -4.25 11.22
CA GLY A 116 -9.11 -5.41 11.14
C GLY A 116 -10.19 -5.51 12.22
N TRP A 117 -10.39 -4.47 13.02
CA TRP A 117 -11.50 -4.42 13.99
C TRP A 117 -12.83 -4.09 13.29
N GLU A 118 -13.93 -4.60 13.83
CA GLU A 118 -15.29 -4.24 13.40
C GLU A 118 -15.98 -3.35 14.46
N ILE A 119 -16.88 -2.46 14.04
CA ILE A 119 -17.69 -1.68 14.99
C ILE A 119 -18.90 -2.51 15.46
N GLU A 120 -19.03 -2.70 16.77
CA GLU A 120 -20.22 -3.28 17.40
C GLU A 120 -21.24 -2.18 17.76
N ARG A 121 -20.76 -1.04 18.27
CA ARG A 121 -21.58 0.10 18.66
C ARG A 121 -20.82 1.40 18.51
N ASP A 122 -21.47 2.42 17.95
CA ASP A 122 -20.96 3.79 17.87
C ASP A 122 -21.91 4.73 18.62
N ASP A 123 -21.43 5.26 19.76
CA ASP A 123 -22.13 6.24 20.59
C ASP A 123 -21.55 7.67 20.38
N GLY A 124 -20.77 7.89 19.31
CA GLY A 124 -20.14 9.16 18.95
C GLY A 124 -18.86 9.48 19.73
N ASP A 125 -18.97 9.56 21.06
CA ASP A 125 -17.86 9.86 21.98
C ASP A 125 -17.21 8.57 22.54
N ARG A 126 -17.82 7.43 22.23
CA ARG A 126 -17.40 6.08 22.62
C ARG A 126 -17.73 5.13 21.48
N VAL A 127 -16.78 4.30 21.10
CA VAL A 127 -16.96 3.26 20.09
C VAL A 127 -16.55 1.93 20.71
N VAL A 128 -17.41 0.92 20.60
CA VAL A 128 -17.09 -0.45 20.97
C VAL A 128 -16.71 -1.19 19.70
N LEU A 129 -15.47 -1.61 19.64
CA LEU A 129 -14.91 -2.45 18.59
C LEU A 129 -14.93 -3.90 19.02
N VAL A 130 -15.04 -4.78 18.05
CA VAL A 130 -15.10 -6.23 18.25
C VAL A 130 -14.30 -6.93 17.16
N ASP A 131 -13.60 -7.99 17.55
CA ASP A 131 -12.98 -8.94 16.64
C ASP A 131 -13.75 -10.26 16.69
N ARG A 132 -14.21 -10.71 15.52
CA ARG A 132 -15.05 -11.90 15.38
C ARG A 132 -14.35 -12.96 14.56
N GLY A 133 -13.45 -13.70 15.21
CA GLY A 133 -12.80 -14.86 14.62
C GLY A 133 -13.65 -16.14 14.70
N ILE A 134 -13.47 -17.03 13.72
CA ILE A 134 -14.02 -18.41 13.75
C ILE A 134 -13.22 -19.34 14.68
N GLY A 135 -12.04 -18.91 15.12
CA GLY A 135 -11.13 -19.68 15.97
C GLY A 135 -10.01 -20.33 15.17
N SER A 136 -9.29 -21.27 15.80
CA SER A 136 -8.11 -21.90 15.21
C SER A 136 -8.48 -22.81 14.03
N VAL A 137 -7.86 -22.57 12.87
CA VAL A 137 -8.01 -23.41 11.67
C VAL A 137 -7.65 -24.88 11.97
N GLY A 138 -6.64 -25.13 12.80
CA GLY A 138 -6.25 -26.49 13.18
C GLY A 138 -7.33 -27.23 13.97
N VAL A 139 -8.02 -26.53 14.88
CA VAL A 139 -9.16 -27.08 15.62
C VAL A 139 -10.32 -27.35 14.66
N HIS A 140 -10.55 -26.48 13.69
CA HIS A 140 -11.57 -26.72 12.67
C HIS A 140 -11.30 -28.00 11.84
N VAL A 141 -10.06 -28.20 11.40
CA VAL A 141 -9.66 -29.42 10.67
C VAL A 141 -9.85 -30.66 11.55
N LEU A 142 -9.41 -30.61 12.81
CA LEU A 142 -9.61 -31.70 13.77
C LEU A 142 -11.10 -32.02 13.93
N LEU A 143 -11.91 -31.02 14.23
CA LEU A 143 -13.36 -31.20 14.40
C LEU A 143 -14.02 -31.71 13.12
N PHE A 144 -13.55 -31.30 11.94
CA PHE A 144 -14.08 -31.83 10.68
C PHE A 144 -13.88 -33.34 10.59
N ILE A 145 -12.66 -33.82 10.88
CA ILE A 145 -12.29 -35.23 10.84
C ILE A 145 -13.09 -36.07 11.85
N PHE A 146 -13.25 -35.56 13.08
CA PHE A 146 -13.85 -36.35 14.17
C PHE A 146 -15.35 -36.17 14.35
N THR A 147 -15.95 -35.12 13.78
CA THR A 147 -17.38 -34.78 13.99
C THR A 147 -18.15 -34.57 12.69
N SER A 148 -17.55 -34.87 11.54
CA SER A 148 -18.14 -34.70 10.20
C SER A 148 -18.66 -33.28 9.93
N GLY A 149 -18.11 -32.28 10.62
CA GLY A 149 -18.45 -30.87 10.46
C GLY A 149 -19.41 -30.27 11.51
N ILE A 150 -20.13 -31.06 12.29
CA ILE A 150 -21.05 -30.51 13.31
C ILE A 150 -20.28 -29.72 14.38
N GLY A 151 -19.13 -30.27 14.81
CA GLY A 151 -18.23 -29.60 15.74
C GLY A 151 -17.71 -28.27 15.20
N ASN A 152 -17.49 -28.15 13.89
CA ASN A 152 -17.05 -26.90 13.28
C ASN A 152 -18.07 -25.77 13.42
N VAL A 153 -19.34 -26.09 13.18
CA VAL A 153 -20.42 -25.11 13.32
C VAL A 153 -20.53 -24.65 14.78
N LEU A 154 -20.50 -25.58 15.73
CA LEU A 154 -20.58 -25.26 17.15
C LEU A 154 -19.36 -24.47 17.65
N TYR A 155 -18.16 -24.90 17.27
CA TYR A 155 -16.92 -24.24 17.65
C TYR A 155 -16.83 -22.85 17.06
N GLY A 156 -17.08 -22.71 15.75
CA GLY A 156 -17.09 -21.42 15.07
C GLY A 156 -18.12 -20.47 15.67
N TRP A 157 -19.34 -20.94 15.92
CA TRP A 157 -20.37 -20.13 16.58
C TRP A 157 -19.98 -19.72 18.00
N TRP A 158 -19.43 -20.64 18.79
CA TRP A 158 -18.98 -20.33 20.15
C TRP A 158 -17.83 -19.31 20.15
N HIS A 159 -16.87 -19.45 19.24
CA HIS A 159 -15.76 -18.51 19.10
C HIS A 159 -16.25 -17.13 18.65
N TYR A 160 -17.10 -17.11 17.61
CA TYR A 160 -17.67 -15.90 17.04
C TYR A 160 -18.56 -15.13 18.02
N SER A 161 -19.27 -15.83 18.92
CA SER A 161 -20.25 -15.19 19.82
C SER A 161 -19.73 -14.96 21.24
N LYS A 162 -19.02 -15.92 21.84
CA LYS A 162 -18.60 -15.89 23.24
C LYS A 162 -17.16 -15.47 23.45
N LEU A 163 -16.27 -15.83 22.53
CA LEU A 163 -14.85 -15.45 22.59
C LEU A 163 -14.51 -14.23 21.73
N ALA A 164 -15.51 -13.53 21.19
CA ALA A 164 -15.27 -12.29 20.47
C ALA A 164 -14.59 -11.27 21.39
N GLU A 165 -13.38 -10.86 20.99
CA GLU A 165 -12.59 -9.86 21.70
C GLU A 165 -13.28 -8.51 21.53
N ARG A 166 -13.54 -7.81 22.64
CA ARG A 166 -14.18 -6.48 22.61
C ARG A 166 -13.24 -5.44 23.17
N ARG A 167 -13.10 -4.34 22.46
CA ARG A 167 -12.29 -3.19 22.85
C ARG A 167 -13.16 -1.95 22.86
N ARG A 168 -13.12 -1.21 23.96
CA ARG A 168 -13.84 0.06 24.09
C ARG A 168 -12.88 1.22 23.88
N LEU A 169 -13.16 2.03 22.86
CA LEU A 169 -12.49 3.30 22.62
C LEU A 169 -13.35 4.43 23.17
N VAL A 170 -12.71 5.36 23.87
CA VAL A 170 -13.34 6.56 24.44
C VAL A 170 -12.53 7.75 23.99
N ARG A 171 -13.22 8.83 23.64
CA ARG A 171 -12.57 10.11 23.34
C ARG A 171 -11.76 10.56 24.55
N GLY A 172 -10.47 10.87 24.32
CA GLY A 172 -9.54 11.29 25.38
C GLY A 172 -8.80 10.16 26.10
N ASP A 173 -9.12 8.88 25.84
CA ASP A 173 -8.28 7.76 26.30
C ASP A 173 -7.09 7.58 25.35
N GLU A 174 -5.87 7.38 25.88
CA GLU A 174 -4.63 7.18 25.12
C GLU A 174 -4.44 5.74 24.61
N ALA A 175 -5.51 4.96 24.46
CA ALA A 175 -5.39 3.56 24.05
C ALA A 175 -4.77 3.45 22.64
N PRO A 176 -3.56 2.87 22.49
CA PRO A 176 -2.92 2.74 21.18
C PRO A 176 -3.74 1.81 20.28
N ALA A 177 -3.59 1.99 18.96
CA ALA A 177 -4.10 1.02 18.01
C ALA A 177 -3.32 -0.28 18.17
N LEU A 178 -4.03 -1.40 18.32
CA LEU A 178 -3.46 -2.74 18.37
C LEU A 178 -4.18 -3.59 17.32
N ALA A 179 -3.46 -4.50 16.68
CA ALA A 179 -4.07 -5.49 15.80
C ALA A 179 -4.89 -6.49 16.64
N PRO A 180 -6.03 -6.97 16.13
CA PRO A 180 -6.76 -8.05 16.78
C PRO A 180 -5.99 -9.37 16.67
N SER A 181 -6.17 -10.24 17.67
CA SER A 181 -5.48 -11.53 17.74
C SER A 181 -5.77 -12.45 16.55
N SER A 182 -6.97 -12.35 15.97
CA SER A 182 -7.38 -13.13 14.78
C SER A 182 -6.50 -12.87 13.54
N VAL A 183 -6.06 -11.63 13.34
CA VAL A 183 -5.23 -11.23 12.18
C VAL A 183 -3.82 -11.81 12.30
N GLU A 184 -3.24 -11.82 13.50
CA GLU A 184 -1.93 -12.43 13.76
C GLU A 184 -1.96 -13.95 13.52
N ASP A 185 -3.01 -14.61 14.00
CA ASP A 185 -3.20 -16.05 13.81
C ASP A 185 -3.49 -16.40 12.34
N ALA A 186 -4.24 -15.58 11.61
CA ALA A 186 -4.48 -15.73 10.18
C ALA A 186 -3.16 -15.70 9.39
N GLY A 187 -2.28 -14.72 9.66
CA GLY A 187 -0.97 -14.64 8.99
C GLY A 187 -0.08 -15.86 9.27
N ARG A 188 -0.09 -16.38 10.51
CA ARG A 188 0.67 -17.58 10.88
C ARG A 188 0.14 -18.83 10.18
N THR A 189 -1.18 -18.98 10.11
CA THR A 189 -1.83 -20.13 9.45
C THR A 189 -1.66 -20.10 7.93
N GLU A 190 -1.72 -18.92 7.30
CA GLU A 190 -1.43 -18.75 5.87
C GLU A 190 0.02 -19.17 5.55
N ALA A 191 0.99 -18.71 6.34
CA ALA A 191 2.38 -19.09 6.14
C ALA A 191 2.58 -20.60 6.31
N ALA A 192 2.01 -21.19 7.37
CA ALA A 192 2.12 -22.62 7.65
C ALA A 192 1.49 -23.47 6.55
N THR A 193 0.28 -23.14 6.09
CA THR A 193 -0.42 -23.87 5.03
C THR A 193 0.32 -23.78 3.70
N ALA A 194 0.89 -22.62 3.35
CA ALA A 194 1.71 -22.46 2.16
C ALA A 194 2.97 -23.36 2.18
N TYR A 195 3.65 -23.46 3.33
CA TYR A 195 4.79 -24.37 3.47
C TYR A 195 4.39 -25.85 3.45
N VAL A 196 3.28 -26.23 4.09
CA VAL A 196 2.76 -27.60 4.05
C VAL A 196 2.40 -28.01 2.61
N LEU A 197 1.70 -27.15 1.87
CA LEU A 197 1.36 -27.40 0.47
C LEU A 197 2.62 -27.53 -0.39
N THR A 198 3.61 -26.65 -0.20
CA THR A 198 4.90 -26.72 -0.87
C THR A 198 5.58 -28.06 -0.60
N GLY A 199 5.67 -28.49 0.67
CA GLY A 199 6.26 -29.76 1.06
C GLY A 199 5.52 -30.96 0.49
N LEU A 200 4.18 -30.94 0.49
CA LEU A 200 3.35 -31.98 -0.08
C LEU A 200 3.56 -32.12 -1.60
N LEU A 201 3.60 -31.01 -2.34
CA LEU A 201 3.85 -31.01 -3.79
C LEU A 201 5.25 -31.53 -4.13
N LEU A 202 6.26 -31.14 -3.34
CA LEU A 202 7.63 -31.66 -3.48
C LEU A 202 7.71 -33.16 -3.17
N LEU A 203 7.01 -33.63 -2.13
CA LEU A 203 6.97 -35.04 -1.76
C LEU A 203 6.27 -35.87 -2.84
N ILE A 204 5.12 -35.43 -3.35
CA ILE A 204 4.39 -36.09 -4.44
C ILE A 204 5.25 -36.10 -5.71
N GLY A 205 5.82 -34.96 -6.11
CA GLY A 205 6.70 -34.87 -7.27
C GLY A 205 7.93 -35.77 -7.16
N GLY A 206 8.55 -35.82 -5.98
CA GLY A 206 9.68 -36.70 -5.68
C GLY A 206 9.33 -38.19 -5.74
N LEU A 207 8.18 -38.59 -5.19
CA LEU A 207 7.69 -39.97 -5.25
C LEU A 207 7.40 -40.39 -6.70
N ILE A 208 6.69 -39.54 -7.47
CA ILE A 208 6.43 -39.80 -8.90
C ILE A 208 7.74 -39.93 -9.67
N GLY A 209 8.70 -39.02 -9.43
CA GLY A 209 10.02 -39.07 -10.05
C GLY A 209 10.79 -40.35 -9.72
N TYR A 210 10.76 -40.78 -8.46
CA TYR A 210 11.39 -42.04 -8.03
C TYR A 210 10.79 -43.25 -8.74
N PHE A 211 9.45 -43.38 -8.77
CA PHE A 211 8.79 -44.49 -9.46
C PHE A 211 8.95 -44.42 -10.98
N ALA A 212 9.01 -43.23 -11.57
CA ALA A 212 9.29 -43.04 -12.99
C ALA A 212 10.70 -43.53 -13.35
N ALA A 213 11.69 -43.26 -12.49
CA ALA A 213 13.06 -43.72 -12.68
C ALA A 213 13.19 -45.25 -12.57
N THR A 214 12.47 -45.89 -11.63
CA THR A 214 12.50 -47.35 -11.48
C THR A 214 11.72 -48.08 -12.59
N SER A 215 10.68 -47.46 -13.14
CA SER A 215 9.88 -48.01 -14.24
C SER A 215 10.40 -47.65 -15.64
N GLY A 216 11.36 -46.73 -15.76
CA GLY A 216 11.88 -46.26 -17.03
C GLY A 216 10.86 -45.49 -17.87
N SER A 217 9.97 -44.71 -17.23
CA SER A 217 8.89 -43.96 -17.90
C SER A 217 9.20 -42.45 -17.97
N PRO A 218 9.71 -41.93 -19.10
CA PRO A 218 9.95 -40.50 -19.28
C PRO A 218 8.72 -39.62 -19.08
N PRO A 219 7.50 -39.97 -19.54
CA PRO A 219 6.31 -39.16 -19.31
C PRO A 219 6.01 -39.00 -17.82
N ALA A 220 6.15 -40.07 -17.03
CA ALA A 220 5.93 -40.00 -15.59
C ALA A 220 6.97 -39.11 -14.89
N ALA A 221 8.23 -39.14 -15.35
CA ALA A 221 9.27 -38.27 -14.82
C ALA A 221 8.97 -36.78 -15.06
N LEU A 222 8.42 -36.42 -16.23
CA LEU A 222 7.99 -35.06 -16.52
C LEU A 222 6.85 -34.60 -15.60
N VAL A 223 5.90 -35.49 -15.30
CA VAL A 223 4.83 -35.19 -14.33
C VAL A 223 5.42 -34.94 -12.95
N GLY A 224 6.34 -35.79 -12.47
CA GLY A 224 7.02 -35.58 -11.18
C GLY A 224 7.76 -34.24 -11.11
N LEU A 225 8.47 -33.87 -12.19
CA LEU A 225 9.13 -32.57 -12.32
C LEU A 225 8.13 -31.40 -12.33
N ALA A 226 6.98 -31.55 -12.99
CA ALA A 226 5.94 -30.53 -13.01
C ALA A 226 5.37 -30.27 -11.59
N PHE A 227 5.09 -31.33 -10.82
CA PHE A 227 4.66 -31.20 -9.43
C PHE A 227 5.72 -30.55 -8.55
N ALA A 228 6.99 -30.96 -8.68
CA ALA A 228 8.09 -30.36 -7.93
C ALA A 228 8.28 -28.87 -8.31
N GLY A 229 8.21 -28.54 -9.60
CA GLY A 229 8.28 -27.18 -10.12
C GLY A 229 7.13 -26.30 -9.62
N LEU A 230 5.89 -26.82 -9.63
CA LEU A 230 4.74 -26.14 -9.05
C LEU A 230 4.92 -25.91 -7.55
N GLY A 231 5.39 -26.92 -6.82
CA GLY A 231 5.71 -26.81 -5.40
C GLY A 231 6.71 -25.68 -5.12
N LEU A 232 7.81 -25.65 -5.86
CA LEU A 232 8.79 -24.56 -5.76
C LEU A 232 8.21 -23.20 -6.16
N GLY A 233 7.36 -23.13 -7.19
CA GLY A 233 6.73 -21.88 -7.63
C GLY A 233 5.75 -21.30 -6.60
N VAL A 234 5.02 -22.16 -5.88
CA VAL A 234 4.08 -21.76 -4.81
C VAL A 234 4.79 -21.47 -3.49
N ALA A 235 6.05 -21.91 -3.33
CA ALA A 235 6.82 -21.68 -2.13
C ALA A 235 6.86 -20.18 -1.77
N PRO A 236 6.52 -19.78 -0.52
CA PRO A 236 6.51 -18.38 -0.11
C PRO A 236 7.75 -17.55 -0.50
N PRO A 237 9.01 -18.05 -0.36
CA PRO A 237 10.17 -17.27 -0.78
C PRO A 237 10.27 -17.06 -2.30
N VAL A 238 9.75 -17.97 -3.11
CA VAL A 238 9.76 -17.89 -4.58
C VAL A 238 8.64 -16.97 -5.05
N ARG A 239 7.42 -17.13 -4.53
CA ARG A 239 6.31 -16.21 -4.80
C ARG A 239 6.70 -14.76 -4.52
N ARG A 240 7.27 -14.49 -3.34
CA ARG A 240 7.77 -13.16 -2.98
C ARG A 240 8.82 -12.60 -3.95
N ARG A 241 9.56 -13.44 -4.69
CA ARG A 241 10.49 -12.99 -5.73
C ARG A 241 9.78 -12.74 -7.06
N LEU A 242 8.84 -13.60 -7.44
CA LEU A 242 8.06 -13.47 -8.67
C LEU A 242 7.09 -12.29 -8.64
N ASP A 243 6.58 -11.93 -7.46
CA ASP A 243 5.78 -10.73 -7.24
C ASP A 243 6.59 -9.44 -7.44
N ARG A 244 7.92 -9.53 -7.34
CA ARG A 244 8.88 -8.44 -7.54
C ARG A 244 9.61 -8.55 -8.88
N ARG A 245 9.04 -9.24 -9.86
CA ARG A 245 9.68 -9.41 -11.17
C ARG A 245 9.71 -8.09 -11.93
N HIS A 246 10.83 -7.85 -12.59
CA HIS A 246 11.04 -6.77 -13.53
C HIS A 246 10.66 -7.23 -14.95
N GLY A 247 10.81 -6.34 -15.93
CA GLY A 247 10.72 -6.71 -17.33
C GLY A 247 11.69 -7.86 -17.66
N ILE A 248 11.26 -8.76 -18.55
CA ILE A 248 12.02 -9.98 -18.91
C ILE A 248 13.42 -9.69 -19.48
N THR A 249 13.66 -8.48 -19.96
CA THR A 249 14.94 -8.00 -20.49
C THR A 249 15.90 -7.49 -19.41
N ALA A 250 15.48 -7.44 -18.14
CA ALA A 250 16.34 -6.99 -17.05
C ALA A 250 17.34 -8.07 -16.63
N PHE A 251 18.64 -7.74 -16.76
CA PHE A 251 19.76 -8.57 -16.32
C PHE A 251 20.81 -7.71 -15.61
N GLY A 252 21.48 -8.28 -14.61
CA GLY A 252 22.60 -7.64 -13.93
C GLY A 252 22.24 -7.11 -12.54
N ARG A 253 23.05 -6.18 -12.03
CA ARG A 253 22.83 -5.51 -10.73
C ARG A 253 21.82 -4.38 -10.93
N GLN A 254 20.75 -4.39 -10.14
CA GLN A 254 19.71 -3.38 -10.20
C GLN A 254 19.37 -2.93 -8.78
N LYS A 255 19.25 -1.60 -8.61
CA LYS A 255 18.69 -1.01 -7.40
C LYS A 255 17.18 -0.92 -7.56
N THR A 256 16.43 -1.42 -6.59
CA THR A 256 14.96 -1.38 -6.59
C THR A 256 14.47 -0.66 -5.34
N VAL A 257 13.39 0.10 -5.51
CA VAL A 257 12.83 0.94 -4.47
C VAL A 257 11.35 0.63 -4.35
N ASP A 258 10.94 0.16 -3.18
CA ASP A 258 9.53 0.00 -2.83
C ASP A 258 9.14 1.02 -1.77
N HIS A 259 7.89 1.46 -1.81
CA HIS A 259 7.31 2.35 -0.81
C HIS A 259 6.21 1.62 -0.06
N ARG A 260 6.17 1.77 1.27
CA ARG A 260 5.10 1.25 2.12
C ARG A 260 4.72 2.29 3.16
N ILE A 261 3.42 2.53 3.33
CA ILE A 261 2.91 3.44 4.35
C ILE A 261 2.95 2.74 5.71
N VAL A 262 3.46 3.41 6.73
CA VAL A 262 3.38 2.99 8.13
C VAL A 262 2.15 3.60 8.75
N ARG A 263 1.32 2.75 9.36
CA ARG A 263 0.13 3.15 10.11
C ARG A 263 0.11 2.40 11.45
N PRO A 264 -0.42 3.03 12.51
CA PRO A 264 -0.76 2.31 13.73
C PRO A 264 -1.57 1.04 13.39
N PRO A 265 -1.26 -0.13 13.98
CA PRO A 265 -0.42 -0.36 15.17
C PRO A 265 1.10 -0.37 14.94
N GLU A 266 1.57 -0.40 13.69
CA GLU A 266 2.99 -0.53 13.38
C GLU A 266 3.73 0.73 13.84
N SER A 267 4.57 0.60 14.86
CA SER A 267 5.48 1.66 15.32
C SER A 267 6.87 1.47 14.73
N VAL A 268 7.51 2.58 14.39
CA VAL A 268 8.90 2.63 13.92
C VAL A 268 9.71 3.36 15.00
N ASP A 269 10.78 2.74 15.48
CA ASP A 269 11.65 3.33 16.49
C ASP A 269 12.64 4.32 15.86
N GLU A 270 12.96 4.14 14.58
CA GLU A 270 13.85 5.01 13.82
C GLU A 270 13.20 6.38 13.54
N PRO A 271 13.90 7.49 13.83
CA PRO A 271 13.39 8.82 13.54
C PRO A 271 13.30 9.08 12.03
N CYS A 272 12.53 10.10 11.67
CA CYS A 272 12.46 10.58 10.30
C CYS A 272 13.86 10.97 9.80
N VAL A 273 14.26 10.43 8.65
CA VAL A 273 15.58 10.65 8.04
C VAL A 273 15.81 12.13 7.65
N VAL A 274 14.74 12.90 7.41
CA VAL A 274 14.82 14.30 6.95
C VAL A 274 14.80 15.31 8.09
N CYS A 275 13.87 15.15 9.06
CA CYS A 275 13.73 16.09 10.19
C CYS A 275 14.31 15.58 11.50
N GLY A 276 14.58 14.28 11.63
CA GLY A 276 15.10 13.66 12.87
C GLY A 276 14.03 13.42 13.95
N GLU A 277 12.76 13.74 13.70
CA GLU A 277 11.69 13.59 14.68
C GLU A 277 11.08 12.19 14.66
N ALA A 278 10.65 11.72 15.84
CA ALA A 278 9.84 10.52 15.97
C ALA A 278 8.45 10.75 15.37
N PHE A 279 7.86 9.71 14.79
CA PHE A 279 6.55 9.81 14.16
C PHE A 279 5.76 8.51 14.33
N GLU A 280 4.43 8.62 14.45
CA GLU A 280 3.54 7.44 14.52
C GLU A 280 3.04 6.99 13.14
N ARG A 281 3.01 7.91 12.18
CA ARG A 281 2.56 7.67 10.80
C ARG A 281 3.59 8.21 9.82
N GLY A 282 3.83 7.47 8.75
CA GLY A 282 4.87 7.85 7.81
C GLY A 282 4.98 6.93 6.60
N LEU A 283 6.11 7.03 5.93
CA LEU A 283 6.46 6.24 4.76
C LEU A 283 7.78 5.52 5.03
N VAL A 284 7.85 4.22 4.75
CA VAL A 284 9.11 3.49 4.63
C VAL A 284 9.44 3.33 3.16
N ARG A 285 10.62 3.82 2.76
CA ARG A 285 11.25 3.53 1.48
C ARG A 285 12.21 2.36 1.68
N ARG A 286 11.88 1.19 1.13
CA ARG A 286 12.74 0.00 1.16
C ARG A 286 13.56 -0.07 -0.12
N ARG A 287 14.87 0.16 -0.01
CA ARG A 287 15.82 0.04 -1.12
C ARG A 287 16.51 -1.32 -1.09
N ARG A 288 16.66 -1.94 -2.25
CA ARG A 288 17.41 -3.20 -2.39
C ARG A 288 18.39 -3.11 -3.53
N ASP A 289 19.56 -3.71 -3.30
CA ASP A 289 20.52 -4.01 -4.35
C ASP A 289 20.39 -5.49 -4.69
N GLU A 290 19.88 -5.80 -5.88
CA GLU A 290 19.57 -7.16 -6.29
C GLU A 290 20.26 -7.50 -7.62
N THR A 291 20.73 -8.75 -7.74
CA THR A 291 21.06 -9.33 -9.04
C THR A 291 19.80 -9.92 -9.63
N VAL A 292 19.45 -9.42 -10.82
CA VAL A 292 18.29 -9.82 -11.59
C VAL A 292 18.76 -10.65 -12.79
N ALA A 293 18.04 -11.73 -13.08
CA ALA A 293 18.24 -12.54 -14.27
C ALA A 293 16.88 -12.80 -14.93
N ALA A 294 16.74 -12.42 -16.20
CA ALA A 294 15.49 -12.53 -16.95
C ALA A 294 14.29 -11.90 -16.20
N GLY A 295 14.51 -10.73 -15.59
CA GLY A 295 13.51 -10.05 -14.78
C GLY A 295 13.28 -10.63 -13.38
N VAL A 296 13.85 -11.77 -13.00
CA VAL A 296 13.66 -12.36 -11.67
C VAL A 296 14.82 -12.00 -10.73
N PRO A 297 14.55 -11.43 -9.54
CA PRO A 297 15.61 -11.17 -8.57
C PRO A 297 16.12 -12.49 -7.98
N VAL A 298 17.33 -12.91 -8.39
CA VAL A 298 17.97 -14.15 -7.97
C VAL A 298 18.74 -13.99 -6.66
N ARG A 299 19.28 -12.81 -6.39
CA ARG A 299 20.06 -12.55 -5.18
C ARG A 299 19.89 -11.11 -4.70
N THR A 300 19.53 -10.93 -3.45
CA THR A 300 19.52 -9.62 -2.77
C THR A 300 20.82 -9.48 -1.99
N HIS A 301 21.61 -8.45 -2.29
CA HIS A 301 22.91 -8.19 -1.64
C HIS A 301 22.77 -7.33 -0.41
N SER A 302 21.96 -6.28 -0.49
CA SER A 302 21.68 -5.40 0.64
C SER A 302 20.24 -4.92 0.61
N ILE A 303 19.67 -4.72 1.79
CA ILE A 303 18.37 -4.12 2.00
C ILE A 303 18.57 -2.97 2.99
N ARG A 304 18.06 -1.79 2.65
CA ARG A 304 18.05 -0.62 3.54
C ARG A 304 16.65 -0.04 3.62
N HIS A 305 16.32 0.54 4.76
CA HIS A 305 15.04 1.17 5.01
C HIS A 305 15.30 2.62 5.39
N ASN A 306 14.61 3.55 4.74
CA ASN A 306 14.54 4.94 5.14
C ASN A 306 13.13 5.26 5.58
N HIS A 307 13.02 5.95 6.71
CA HIS A 307 11.78 6.26 7.39
C HIS A 307 11.51 7.76 7.27
N TYR A 308 10.30 8.14 6.84
CA TYR A 308 9.91 9.53 6.62
C TYR A 308 8.60 9.80 7.35
N CYS A 309 8.51 10.91 8.10
CA CYS A 309 7.23 11.38 8.63
C CYS A 309 6.29 11.83 7.49
N VAL A 310 4.99 11.94 7.77
CA VAL A 310 3.99 12.34 6.76
C VAL A 310 4.34 13.65 6.07
N ASP A 311 4.82 14.64 6.82
CA ASP A 311 5.09 15.98 6.27
C ASP A 311 6.28 15.97 5.32
N CYS A 312 7.38 15.30 5.70
CA CYS A 312 8.56 15.16 4.85
C CYS A 312 8.29 14.29 3.62
N ALA A 313 7.52 13.20 3.76
CA ALA A 313 7.12 12.38 2.62
C ALA A 313 6.22 13.16 1.64
N ARG A 314 5.34 14.03 2.16
CA ARG A 314 4.45 14.83 1.33
C ARG A 314 5.20 15.91 0.54
N SER A 315 6.16 16.59 1.17
CA SER A 315 6.96 17.62 0.48
C SER A 315 7.85 17.05 -0.62
N GLU A 316 8.23 15.77 -0.54
CA GLU A 316 8.87 15.06 -1.64
C GLU A 316 7.96 14.87 -2.84
N VAL A 317 6.72 14.39 -2.62
CA VAL A 317 5.79 14.06 -3.70
C VAL A 317 5.21 15.30 -4.37
N PHE A 318 4.91 16.35 -3.59
CA PHE A 318 4.16 17.50 -4.11
C PHE A 318 5.02 18.73 -4.42
N GLY A 319 6.33 18.68 -4.19
CA GLY A 319 7.21 19.83 -4.33
C GLY A 319 6.94 20.87 -3.23
N GLY A 320 8.00 21.37 -2.60
CA GLY A 320 7.86 22.41 -1.60
C GLY A 320 7.65 23.77 -2.26
N ASP A 321 6.40 24.11 -2.57
CA ASP A 321 5.93 25.49 -2.65
C ASP A 321 4.55 25.58 -1.97
N GLY A 322 4.43 26.53 -1.05
CA GLY A 322 3.40 26.59 -0.04
C GLY A 322 1.97 26.67 -0.57
N GLY A 323 1.08 26.00 0.15
CA GLY A 323 -0.36 26.15 0.04
C GLY A 323 -1.03 24.97 -0.64
N ALA A 324 -1.53 24.01 0.15
CA ALA A 324 -2.76 23.39 -0.26
C ALA A 324 -3.77 24.53 -0.52
N PRO A 325 -4.46 24.59 -1.68
CA PRO A 325 -5.53 25.57 -1.83
C PRO A 325 -6.50 25.36 -0.68
N PRO A 326 -6.91 26.42 0.03
CA PRO A 326 -7.84 26.28 1.13
C PRO A 326 -9.10 25.63 0.59
N LEU A 327 -9.54 24.55 1.22
CA LEU A 327 -10.79 23.85 0.90
C LEU A 327 -12.04 24.69 1.26
N ASP A 328 -11.90 26.02 1.29
CA ASP A 328 -12.93 26.98 1.67
C ASP A 328 -13.71 27.50 0.45
N ASP A 329 -13.27 27.22 -0.78
CA ASP A 329 -13.99 27.63 -2.01
C ASP A 329 -14.85 26.52 -2.65
N LEU A 330 -14.99 25.36 -1.99
CA LEU A 330 -16.14 24.48 -2.25
C LEU A 330 -17.30 24.93 -1.38
N ALA A 331 -17.81 26.12 -1.69
CA ALA A 331 -19.15 26.50 -1.29
C ALA A 331 -20.10 25.41 -1.81
N ILE A 332 -20.63 24.60 -0.90
CA ILE A 332 -21.85 23.84 -1.13
C ILE A 332 -22.92 24.91 -1.34
N GLY A 333 -23.11 25.30 -2.59
CA GLY A 333 -24.23 26.09 -3.03
C GLY A 333 -25.50 25.28 -2.76
N ASP A 334 -26.21 25.67 -1.70
CA ASP A 334 -27.66 25.56 -1.65
C ASP A 334 -28.21 26.07 -3.00
N GLY A 335 -28.65 25.14 -3.83
CA GLY A 335 -29.04 25.39 -5.20
C GLY A 335 -29.83 24.21 -5.73
N ARG A 336 -31.00 23.99 -5.13
CA ARG A 336 -32.22 23.41 -5.72
C ARG A 336 -32.03 22.86 -7.14
N LEU A 337 -32.06 21.53 -7.26
CA LEU A 337 -32.21 20.84 -8.55
C LEU A 337 -33.48 21.35 -9.24
N SER A 338 -33.32 22.17 -10.27
CA SER A 338 -34.36 22.47 -11.25
C SER A 338 -33.81 22.16 -12.63
N ASP A 339 -34.55 21.30 -13.34
CA ASP A 339 -34.55 21.02 -14.77
C ASP A 339 -33.29 21.39 -15.57
N PHE A 340 -32.63 20.36 -16.07
CA PHE A 340 -31.91 20.46 -17.34
C PHE A 340 -32.63 19.58 -18.37
N ASP A 341 -33.27 20.26 -19.30
CA ASP A 341 -33.82 19.73 -20.54
C ASP A 341 -32.74 18.98 -21.33
N VAL A 342 -33.01 17.71 -21.62
CA VAL A 342 -32.24 16.92 -22.59
C VAL A 342 -32.80 17.24 -23.96
N ALA A 343 -32.07 18.05 -24.74
CA ALA A 343 -32.36 18.28 -26.14
C ALA A 343 -31.85 17.09 -26.99
N GLU A 344 -32.78 16.42 -27.66
CA GLU A 344 -32.56 15.41 -28.70
C GLU A 344 -31.97 16.02 -30.00
N GLY A 345 -31.18 15.21 -30.70
CA GLY A 345 -30.64 15.45 -32.05
C GLY A 345 -29.20 14.90 -32.13
N ASP A 346 -28.78 14.09 -33.09
CA ASP A 346 -29.34 13.65 -34.36
C ASP A 346 -28.48 12.41 -34.73
N THR A 347 -29.07 11.25 -35.01
CA THR A 347 -28.35 10.06 -35.53
C THR A 347 -28.81 9.80 -36.95
N PRO A 348 -27.90 9.68 -37.93
CA PRO A 348 -28.30 9.42 -39.30
C PRO A 348 -28.66 7.95 -39.53
N ASP A 349 -29.82 7.75 -40.15
CA ASP A 349 -30.36 6.52 -40.71
C ASP A 349 -29.46 5.90 -41.80
N ASP A 350 -29.46 4.56 -41.87
CA ASP A 350 -30.01 3.76 -42.97
C ASP A 350 -29.34 2.37 -42.99
N ASP A 351 -30.13 1.31 -42.76
CA ASP A 351 -30.47 0.35 -43.83
C ASP A 351 -31.40 -0.76 -43.31
N VAL A 352 -32.51 -0.87 -44.02
CA VAL A 352 -33.67 -1.76 -43.82
C VAL A 352 -33.43 -3.11 -44.51
N VAL A 353 -33.78 -4.22 -43.86
CA VAL A 353 -34.23 -5.45 -44.55
C VAL A 353 -35.37 -6.11 -43.75
N GLU A 354 -36.54 -6.16 -44.38
CA GLU A 354 -37.79 -6.89 -44.08
C GLU A 354 -37.53 -8.41 -43.89
N GLY A 355 -38.34 -9.27 -43.26
CA GLY A 355 -39.73 -9.27 -42.82
C GLY A 355 -40.16 -10.74 -42.55
N ASP A 356 -41.34 -10.88 -41.97
CA ASP A 356 -42.19 -12.10 -41.87
C ASP A 356 -41.86 -13.23 -40.89
N THR A 357 -42.58 -13.19 -39.75
CA THR A 357 -43.11 -14.34 -39.00
C THR A 357 -44.42 -14.84 -39.62
N PRO A 358 -44.74 -16.14 -39.47
CA PRO A 358 -46.13 -16.57 -39.44
C PRO A 358 -46.53 -17.11 -38.05
N ASP A 359 -47.68 -16.62 -37.60
CA ASP A 359 -48.53 -17.23 -36.58
C ASP A 359 -49.10 -18.57 -37.07
N ASP A 360 -49.32 -19.55 -36.17
CA ASP A 360 -50.68 -20.04 -35.85
C ASP A 360 -50.73 -21.25 -34.90
N GLU A 361 -51.56 -21.07 -33.87
CA GLU A 361 -52.59 -21.96 -33.29
C GLU A 361 -52.40 -23.49 -33.09
N LYS A 362 -52.43 -23.86 -31.79
CA LYS A 362 -53.41 -24.75 -31.10
C LYS A 362 -53.34 -26.30 -31.19
N ALA A 363 -53.61 -26.86 -29.99
CA ALA A 363 -54.21 -28.17 -29.68
C ALA A 363 -53.32 -29.41 -29.89
N ALA A 364 -53.44 -30.52 -29.18
CA ALA A 364 -54.03 -30.94 -27.90
C ALA A 364 -53.72 -32.46 -27.86
N GLU A 365 -53.43 -33.04 -26.68
CA GLU A 365 -53.58 -34.48 -26.38
C GLU A 365 -52.69 -35.44 -27.22
N THR A 366 -52.27 -36.65 -26.84
CA THR A 366 -52.32 -37.54 -25.68
C THR A 366 -51.32 -38.66 -26.01
N SER A 367 -50.84 -39.36 -24.98
CA SER A 367 -50.30 -40.75 -24.96
C SER A 367 -50.24 -41.55 -26.29
N ASP A 368 -49.13 -42.23 -26.55
CA ASP A 368 -48.89 -43.65 -26.18
C ASP A 368 -47.80 -44.31 -27.06
N SER A 369 -47.02 -45.18 -26.42
CA SER A 369 -46.36 -46.40 -26.94
C SER A 369 -45.26 -46.36 -28.01
N ALA A 370 -44.10 -46.88 -27.57
CA ALA A 370 -43.28 -47.95 -28.16
C ALA A 370 -42.73 -47.80 -29.60
N GLU A 371 -41.40 -47.73 -29.71
CA GLU A 371 -40.52 -48.89 -30.00
C GLU A 371 -39.10 -48.65 -29.47
#